data_AF-A0A8J2RCB8-F1
#
_entry.id   AF-A0A8J2RCB8-F1
#
_cell.length_a   1.000
_cell.length_b   1.000
_cell.length_c   1.000
_cell.angle_alpha   90.00
_cell.angle_beta   90.00
_cell.angle_gamma   90.00
#
_symmetry.space_group_name_H-M   'P 1'
#
loop_
_entity.id
_entity.type
_entity.pdbx_description
1 polymer ?
#
loop_
_entity_poly.entity_id
_entity_poly.type
_entity_poly.pdbx_seq_one_letter_code
_entity_poly.pdbx_strand_id
1 'polypeptide(L)'
;MVRVRIRSHRDYVGASLRWLPLCCPVWWVRREQKHRKDVSNFDKQFTSEKLDLTPTDKLFMMNLDQNEFFGFSFLNPEFVQHV
;
A
#
# COMPACT_ATOMS: atom_id res chain seq x y z
N MET A 1 -11.59 1.89 -46.76
CA MET A 1 -11.16 0.95 -45.70
C MET A 1 -10.23 1.72 -44.76
N VAL A 2 -10.72 2.20 -43.61
CA VAL A 2 -9.88 2.95 -42.65
C VAL A 2 -9.56 2.02 -41.48
N ARG A 3 -8.28 1.72 -41.30
CA ARG A 3 -7.77 0.87 -40.23
C ARG A 3 -7.81 1.65 -38.92
N VAL A 4 -8.74 1.29 -38.02
CA VAL A 4 -8.76 1.78 -36.65
C VAL A 4 -7.61 1.13 -35.89
N ARG A 5 -6.64 1.94 -35.45
CA ARG A 5 -5.55 1.50 -34.56
C ARG A 5 -6.03 1.74 -33.13
N ILE A 6 -6.24 0.67 -32.36
CA ILE A 6 -6.51 0.77 -30.92
C ILE A 6 -5.24 1.34 -30.28
N ARG A 7 -5.33 2.58 -29.76
CA ARG A 7 -4.21 3.23 -29.08
C ARG A 7 -4.23 2.88 -27.59
N SER A 8 -3.04 2.62 -27.06
CA SER A 8 -2.75 2.29 -25.66
C SER A 8 -3.21 3.41 -24.72
N HIS A 9 -3.43 3.07 -23.44
CA HIS A 9 -3.95 3.89 -22.32
C HIS A 9 -3.15 5.19 -21.99
N ARG A 10 -2.25 5.62 -22.88
CA ARG A 10 -1.49 6.88 -22.79
C ARG A 10 -2.22 8.07 -23.43
N ASP A 11 -3.48 7.88 -23.85
CA ASP A 11 -4.21 8.81 -24.72
C ASP A 11 -5.35 9.60 -24.02
N TYR A 12 -5.59 9.40 -22.72
CA TYR A 12 -6.59 10.20 -22.00
C TYR A 12 -5.94 11.36 -21.24
N VAL A 13 -5.52 12.38 -21.97
CA VAL A 13 -5.32 13.74 -21.44
C VAL A 13 -6.33 14.63 -22.13
N GLY A 14 -7.53 14.76 -21.55
CA GLY A 14 -8.54 15.70 -22.05
C GLY A 14 -9.98 15.23 -21.91
N ALA A 15 -10.52 15.26 -20.70
CA ALA A 15 -11.95 15.43 -20.50
C ALA A 15 -12.17 16.50 -19.43
N SER A 16 -13.04 17.45 -19.76
CA SER A 16 -13.22 18.73 -19.11
C SER A 16 -13.99 18.59 -17.78
N LEU A 17 -13.33 18.90 -16.66
CA LEU A 17 -14.00 19.26 -15.40
C LEU A 17 -14.03 20.79 -15.30
N ARG A 18 -14.90 21.41 -16.09
CA ARG A 18 -15.13 22.85 -16.03
C ARG A 18 -16.28 23.08 -15.05
N TRP A 19 -16.02 23.92 -14.04
CA TRP A 19 -16.99 24.63 -13.17
C TRP A 19 -17.36 24.00 -11.81
N LEU A 20 -16.43 24.09 -10.84
CA LEU A 20 -16.71 24.29 -9.39
C LEU A 20 -15.40 24.77 -8.71
N PRO A 21 -15.34 25.95 -8.04
CA PRO A 21 -14.06 26.60 -7.69
C PRO A 21 -13.48 26.21 -6.31
N LEU A 22 -13.89 25.09 -5.72
CA LEU A 22 -13.31 24.59 -4.44
C LEU A 22 -13.01 23.08 -4.41
N CYS A 23 -13.34 22.34 -5.45
CA CYS A 23 -12.84 20.97 -5.60
C CYS A 23 -11.55 21.02 -6.40
N CYS A 24 -10.44 21.22 -5.69
CA CYS A 24 -9.12 20.76 -6.14
C CYS A 24 -9.34 19.35 -6.72
N PRO A 25 -8.92 19.02 -7.96
CA PRO A 25 -9.15 17.68 -8.47
C PRO A 25 -8.52 16.76 -7.44
N VAL A 26 -9.30 15.81 -6.92
CA VAL A 26 -8.75 14.69 -6.17
C VAL A 26 -7.92 13.92 -7.19
N TRP A 27 -6.70 14.40 -7.38
CA TRP A 27 -5.60 13.70 -7.98
C TRP A 27 -5.34 12.58 -6.99
N TRP A 28 -6.01 11.45 -7.21
CA TRP A 28 -5.60 10.17 -6.68
C TRP A 28 -4.08 10.13 -6.81
N VAL A 29 -3.40 10.27 -5.68
CA VAL A 29 -1.94 10.37 -5.61
C VAL A 29 -1.41 9.22 -6.45
N ARG A 30 -0.82 9.55 -7.61
CA ARG A 30 -0.23 8.56 -8.50
C ARG A 30 0.94 7.97 -7.75
N ARG A 31 0.74 6.84 -7.07
CA ARG A 31 1.82 6.14 -6.37
C ARG A 31 2.73 5.52 -7.42
N GLU A 32 3.86 6.16 -7.65
CA GLU A 32 4.88 5.67 -8.55
C GLU A 32 5.69 4.60 -7.80
N GLN A 33 5.45 3.33 -8.15
CA GLN A 33 6.18 2.18 -7.64
C GLN A 33 7.07 1.67 -8.77
N LYS A 34 8.39 1.85 -8.64
CA LYS A 34 9.33 1.54 -9.72
C LYS A 34 9.68 0.05 -9.80
N HIS A 35 9.70 -0.64 -8.66
CA HIS A 35 10.02 -2.07 -8.55
C HIS A 35 9.44 -2.68 -7.26
N ARG A 36 9.44 -4.02 -7.13
CA ARG A 36 8.81 -4.74 -6.01
C ARG A 36 9.30 -4.31 -4.61
N LYS A 37 10.53 -3.83 -4.49
CA LYS A 37 11.15 -3.41 -3.23
C LYS A 37 11.28 -1.88 -3.12
N ASP A 38 10.48 -1.13 -3.88
CA ASP A 38 10.56 0.32 -3.87
C ASP A 38 10.04 0.90 -2.56
N VAL A 39 10.97 1.37 -1.74
CA VAL A 39 10.67 2.04 -0.48
C VAL A 39 10.79 3.57 -0.57
N SER A 40 10.93 4.14 -1.77
CA SER A 40 11.15 5.58 -1.96
C SER A 40 10.00 6.47 -1.46
N ASN A 41 8.81 5.91 -1.30
CA ASN A 41 7.64 6.60 -0.74
C ASN A 41 7.57 6.55 0.80
N PHE A 42 8.52 5.87 1.45
CA PHE A 42 8.62 5.78 2.90
C PHE A 42 9.78 6.65 3.39
N ASP A 43 9.71 7.11 4.65
CA ASP A 43 10.81 7.85 5.27
C ASP A 43 12.06 6.96 5.38
N LYS A 44 13.20 7.53 4.99
CA LYS A 44 14.49 6.84 5.03
C LYS A 44 14.91 6.48 6.44
N GLN A 45 14.43 7.20 7.46
CA GLN A 45 14.69 6.87 8.87
C GLN A 45 14.32 5.42 9.14
N PHE A 46 13.10 5.01 8.78
CA PHE A 46 12.62 3.64 9.04
C PHE A 46 13.22 2.60 8.09
N THR A 47 13.44 2.94 6.82
CA THR A 47 13.95 1.95 5.85
C THR A 47 15.44 1.64 6.04
N SER A 48 16.16 2.51 6.76
CA SER A 48 17.59 2.33 7.05
C SER A 48 17.85 1.62 8.38
N GLU A 49 16.82 1.51 9.23
CA GLU A 49 16.91 0.76 10.48
C GLU A 49 17.10 -0.75 10.21
N LYS A 50 17.75 -1.43 11.16
CA LYS A 50 17.96 -2.88 11.07
C LYS A 50 16.62 -3.60 11.23
N LEU A 51 16.38 -4.62 10.39
CA LEU A 51 15.18 -5.47 10.44
C LEU A 51 15.23 -6.48 11.59
N ASP A 52 15.35 -6.00 12.82
CA ASP A 52 15.41 -6.82 14.03
C ASP A 52 14.22 -6.50 14.95
N LEU A 53 13.78 -7.51 15.69
CA LEU A 53 12.82 -7.31 16.76
C LEU A 53 13.55 -6.77 18.00
N THR A 54 12.97 -5.75 18.63
CA THR A 54 13.48 -5.27 19.92
C THR A 54 13.46 -6.43 20.93
N PRO A 55 14.57 -6.72 21.61
CA PRO A 55 14.61 -7.79 22.61
C PRO A 55 13.56 -7.55 23.70
N THR A 56 12.74 -8.54 23.98
CA THR A 56 11.69 -8.44 25.00
C THR A 56 12.16 -9.04 26.33
N ASP A 57 11.82 -8.39 27.45
CA ASP A 57 12.09 -8.91 28.79
C ASP A 57 11.15 -10.08 29.13
N LYS A 58 11.72 -11.23 29.49
CA LYS A 58 10.99 -12.44 29.86
C LYS A 58 10.08 -12.23 31.06
N LEU A 59 10.49 -11.42 32.02
CA LEU A 59 9.68 -11.14 33.21
C LEU A 59 8.45 -10.31 32.84
N PHE A 60 8.58 -9.39 31.89
CA PHE A 60 7.45 -8.63 31.38
C PHE A 60 6.46 -9.54 30.64
N MET A 61 6.96 -10.43 29.78
CA MET A 61 6.11 -11.36 29.02
C MET A 61 5.33 -12.35 29.90
N MET A 62 5.94 -12.83 30.99
CA MET A 62 5.30 -13.77 31.92
C MET A 62 4.15 -13.16 32.71
N ASN A 63 4.15 -11.84 32.89
CA ASN A 63 3.15 -11.12 33.68
C ASN A 63 1.95 -10.64 32.84
N LEU A 64 1.90 -10.96 31.54
CA LEU A 64 0.79 -10.62 30.66
C LEU A 64 -0.28 -11.72 30.70
N ASP A 65 -1.55 -11.32 30.86
CA ASP A 65 -2.68 -12.24 30.71
C ASP A 65 -2.85 -12.63 29.23
N GLN A 66 -2.58 -13.90 28.92
CA GLN A 66 -2.67 -14.42 27.55
C GLN A 66 -4.12 -14.61 27.09
N ASN A 67 -5.08 -14.67 28.01
CA ASN A 67 -6.50 -14.86 27.64
C ASN A 67 -7.08 -13.62 26.94
N GLU A 68 -6.51 -12.43 27.16
CA GLU A 68 -6.91 -11.20 26.46
C GLU A 68 -6.70 -11.32 24.93
N PHE A 69 -5.79 -12.18 24.50
CA PHE A 69 -5.49 -12.41 23.07
C PHE A 69 -6.24 -13.60 22.48
N PHE A 70 -7.20 -14.19 23.20
CA PHE A 70 -7.99 -15.31 22.69
C PHE A 70 -8.81 -14.86 21.47
N GLY A 71 -8.70 -15.60 20.36
CA GLY A 71 -9.35 -15.25 19.10
C GLY A 71 -8.61 -14.24 18.23
N PHE A 72 -7.38 -13.83 18.58
CA PHE A 72 -6.57 -12.93 17.76
C PHE A 72 -6.10 -13.54 16.44
N SER A 73 -5.91 -14.87 16.39
CA SER A 73 -5.41 -15.56 15.21
C SER A 73 -6.40 -15.49 14.04
N PHE A 74 -5.98 -14.89 12.93
CA PHE A 74 -6.76 -14.77 11.70
C PHE A 74 -5.94 -15.21 10.48
N LEU A 75 -6.56 -15.98 9.61
CA LEU A 75 -6.06 -16.29 8.27
C LEU A 75 -7.12 -15.86 7.26
N ASN A 76 -6.69 -15.17 6.20
CA ASN A 76 -7.61 -14.76 5.14
C ASN A 76 -8.02 -15.99 4.30
N PRO A 77 -9.29 -16.42 4.32
CA PRO A 77 -9.73 -17.60 3.57
C PRO A 77 -9.70 -17.40 2.05
N GLU A 78 -9.73 -16.15 1.58
CA GLU A 78 -9.73 -15.79 0.15
C GLU A 78 -8.31 -15.61 -0.41
N PHE A 79 -7.27 -15.94 0.36
CA PHE A 79 -5.90 -15.74 -0.08
C PHE A 79 -5.47 -16.81 -1.09
N VAL A 80 -5.58 -16.48 -2.39
CA VAL A 80 -5.08 -17.31 -3.49
C VAL A 80 -3.64 -16.89 -3.83
N GLN A 81 -2.67 -17.77 -3.54
CA GLN A 81 -1.28 -17.55 -3.91
C GLN A 81 -1.06 -17.95 -5.39
N HIS A 82 -0.81 -16.97 -6.26
CA HIS A 82 -0.33 -17.25 -7.61
C HIS A 82 1.13 -17.68 -7.53
N VAL A 83 1.40 -18.95 -7.86
CA VAL A 83 2.74 -19.54 -7.99
C VAL A 83 3.26 -19.34 -9.40
#